data_AF-A0A6M1SRE8-F1
#
_entry.id   AF-A0A6M1SRE8-F1
#
_cell.length_a   1.000
_cell.length_b   1.000
_cell.length_c   1.000
_cell.angle_alpha   90.00
_cell.angle_beta   90.00
_cell.angle_gamma   90.00
#
_symmetry.space_group_name_H-M   'P 1'
#
loop_
_entity.id
_entity.type
_entity.pdbx_description
1 polymer ?
#
loop_
_entity_poly.entity_id
_entity_poly.type
_entity_poly.pdbx_seq_one_letter_code
_entity_poly.pdbx_strand_id
1 'polypeptide(L)'
;MRLVLRILGTWLIGLALILLVIDGTKSLAANELVFTVFGEAWAQVHRPSQEAVSSFFESRFFADLLRVVFQNILTYPAFAVLGVPGIVLALMGRRPRRERFLRQEQI
;
A
#
# COMPACT_ATOMS: atom_id res chain seq x y z
N MET A 1 5.89 -6.04 -18.38
CA MET A 1 5.93 -5.00 -17.32
C MET A 1 4.53 -4.60 -16.81
N ARG A 2 3.59 -4.16 -17.67
CA ARG A 2 2.24 -3.72 -17.23
C ARG A 2 1.42 -4.78 -16.46
N LEU A 3 1.55 -6.05 -16.83
CA LEU A 3 0.87 -7.15 -16.14
C LEU A 3 1.40 -7.32 -14.70
N VAL A 4 2.72 -7.24 -14.50
CA VAL A 4 3.35 -7.34 -13.18
C VAL A 4 2.91 -6.20 -12.28
N LEU A 5 2.92 -4.95 -12.78
CA LEU A 5 2.42 -3.78 -12.03
C LEU A 5 0.96 -3.94 -11.62
N ARG A 6 0.12 -4.46 -12.52
CA ARG A 6 -1.30 -4.72 -12.22
C ARG A 6 -1.48 -5.83 -11.19
N ILE A 7 -0.74 -6.92 -11.29
CA ILE A 7 -0.80 -8.03 -10.33
C ILE A 7 -0.36 -7.53 -8.95
N LEU A 8 0.82 -6.91 -8.84
CA LEU A 8 1.33 -6.36 -7.58
C LEU A 8 0.38 -5.33 -6.98
N GLY A 9 -0.14 -4.39 -7.80
CA GLY A 9 -1.10 -3.40 -7.35
C GLY A 9 -2.40 -4.04 -6.83
N THR A 10 -2.92 -5.05 -7.53
CA THR A 10 -4.15 -5.75 -7.11
C THR A 10 -3.93 -6.54 -5.81
N TRP A 11 -2.77 -7.18 -5.64
CA TRP A 11 -2.40 -7.85 -4.40
C TRP A 11 -2.29 -6.88 -3.22
N LEU A 12 -1.63 -5.74 -3.41
CA LEU A 12 -1.52 -4.70 -2.38
C LEU A 12 -2.89 -4.12 -1.99
N ILE A 13 -3.77 -3.89 -2.97
CA ILE A 13 -5.15 -3.47 -2.70
C ILE A 13 -5.91 -4.54 -1.91
N GLY A 14 -5.74 -5.81 -2.25
CA GLY A 14 -6.34 -6.92 -1.51
C GLY A 14 -5.89 -6.97 -0.05
N LEU A 15 -4.58 -6.84 0.20
CA LEU A 15 -4.03 -6.77 1.56
C LEU A 15 -4.54 -5.54 2.32
N ALA A 16 -4.59 -4.38 1.67
CA ALA A 16 -5.13 -3.17 2.27
C ALA A 16 -6.61 -3.32 2.65
N LEU A 17 -7.42 -3.97 1.81
CA LEU A 17 -8.82 -4.24 2.09
C LEU A 17 -8.97 -5.18 3.30
N ILE A 18 -8.15 -6.24 3.39
CA ILE A 18 -8.15 -7.15 4.54
C ILE A 18 -7.84 -6.39 5.83
N LEU A 19 -6.79 -5.56 5.83
CA LEU A 19 -6.43 -4.73 6.99
C LEU A 19 -7.54 -3.75 7.37
N LEU A 20 -8.18 -3.12 6.38
CA LEU A 20 -9.31 -2.23 6.61
C LEU A 20 -10.49 -2.94 7.27
N VAL A 21 -10.79 -4.18 6.85
CA VAL A 21 -11.86 -4.98 7.47
C VAL A 21 -11.49 -5.34 8.92
N ILE A 22 -10.25 -5.73 9.18
CA ILE A 22 -9.75 -6.04 10.54
C ILE A 22 -9.84 -4.80 11.45
N ASP A 23 -9.39 -3.65 10.96
CA ASP A 23 -9.47 -2.39 11.72
C ASP A 23 -10.92 -1.95 11.92
N GLY A 24 -11.79 -2.20 10.95
CA GLY A 24 -13.23 -1.96 11.06
C GLY A 24 -13.90 -2.82 12.13
N THR A 25 -13.60 -4.13 12.21
CA THR A 25 -14.16 -5.00 13.25
C THR A 25 -13.65 -4.63 14.64
N LYS A 26 -12.36 -4.26 14.77
CA LYS A 26 -11.80 -3.72 16.02
C LYS A 26 -12.49 -2.43 16.44
N SER A 27 -12.71 -1.51 15.50
CA SER A 27 -13.35 -0.22 15.77
C SER A 27 -14.79 -0.39 16.26
N LEU A 28 -15.55 -1.31 15.64
CA LEU A 28 -16.91 -1.64 16.07
C LEU A 28 -16.93 -2.27 17.46
N ALA A 29 -15.97 -3.13 17.78
CA ALA A 29 -15.87 -3.76 19.10
C ALA A 29 -15.47 -2.76 20.20
N ALA A 30 -14.61 -1.79 19.89
CA ALA A 30 -14.14 -0.77 20.82
C ALA A 30 -15.07 0.46 20.92
N ASN A 31 -16.08 0.55 20.06
CA ASN A 31 -16.95 1.73 19.92
C ASN A 31 -16.17 3.04 19.67
N GLU A 32 -15.00 2.94 19.05
CA GLU A 32 -14.12 4.06 18.69
C GLU A 32 -13.35 3.70 17.41
N LEU A 33 -12.82 4.69 16.70
CA LEU A 33 -12.03 4.43 15.50
C LEU A 33 -10.62 3.97 15.89
N VAL A 34 -10.35 2.68 15.69
CA VAL A 34 -9.06 2.04 15.97
C VAL A 34 -8.43 1.60 14.67
N PHE A 35 -7.22 2.09 14.40
CA PHE A 35 -6.43 1.70 13.24
C PHE A 35 -5.12 1.05 13.67
N THR A 36 -4.71 0.00 12.96
CA THR A 36 -3.42 -0.62 13.19
C THR A 36 -2.35 0.18 12.43
N VAL A 37 -1.36 0.71 13.16
CA VAL A 37 -0.24 1.45 12.53
C VAL A 37 0.69 0.50 11.78
N PHE A 38 1.25 0.96 10.67
CA PHE A 38 2.05 0.13 9.76
C PHE A 38 3.28 -0.47 10.44
N GLY A 39 3.93 0.28 11.33
CA GLY A 39 5.10 -0.19 12.06
C GLY A 39 4.81 -1.39 12.95
N GLU A 40 3.67 -1.41 13.63
CA GLU A 40 3.22 -2.54 14.44
C GLU A 40 2.86 -3.74 13.57
N ALA A 41 2.08 -3.52 12.51
CA ALA A 41 1.70 -4.58 11.58
C ALA A 41 2.92 -5.27 10.95
N TRP A 42 3.92 -4.51 10.52
CA TRP A 42 5.17 -5.06 10.00
C TRP A 42 5.95 -5.79 11.10
N ALA A 43 6.13 -5.18 12.28
CA ALA A 43 6.87 -5.80 13.37
C ALA A 43 6.26 -7.14 13.82
N GLN A 44 4.93 -7.29 13.74
CA GLN A 44 4.23 -8.55 14.02
C GLN A 44 4.51 -9.63 12.97
N VAL A 45 4.67 -9.25 11.70
CA VAL A 45 5.01 -10.18 10.62
C VAL A 45 6.48 -10.56 10.69
N HIS A 46 7.38 -9.59 10.78
CA HIS A 46 8.82 -9.83 10.81
C HIS A 46 9.62 -8.61 11.31
N ARG A 47 9.89 -8.56 12.61
CA ARG A 47 10.67 -7.48 13.24
C ARG A 47 12.12 -7.32 12.71
N PRO A 48 12.91 -8.39 12.51
CA PRO A 48 14.30 -8.22 12.08
C PRO A 48 14.46 -7.54 10.71
N SER A 49 13.46 -7.67 9.81
CA SER A 49 13.52 -6.99 8.51
C SER A 49 13.24 -5.49 8.62
N GLN A 50 12.43 -5.07 9.59
CA GLN A 50 12.21 -3.65 9.87
C GLN A 50 13.50 -2.99 10.38
N GLU A 51 14.22 -3.66 11.29
CA GLU A 51 15.52 -3.21 11.79
C GLU A 51 16.58 -3.15 10.68
N ALA A 52 16.62 -4.17 9.82
CA ALA A 52 17.52 -4.20 8.66
C ALA A 52 17.25 -3.05 7.67
N VAL A 53 15.99 -2.66 7.47
CA VAL A 53 15.64 -1.50 6.63
C VAL A 53 16.05 -0.19 7.30
N SER A 54 15.87 -0.07 8.62
CA SER A 54 16.32 1.09 9.38
C SER A 54 17.84 1.28 9.26
N SER A 55 18.62 0.22 9.49
CA SER A 55 20.09 0.28 9.38
C SER A 55 20.56 0.53 7.95
N PHE A 56 19.85 -0.02 6.96
CA PHE A 56 20.11 0.29 5.55
C PHE A 56 19.93 1.79 5.25
N PHE A 57 18.90 2.44 5.78
CA PHE A 57 18.70 3.88 5.60
C PHE A 57 19.75 4.73 6.31
N GLU A 58 20.21 4.32 7.48
CA GLU A 58 21.31 4.97 8.21
C GLU A 58 22.63 4.92 7.42
N SER A 59 22.85 3.89 6.60
CA SER A 59 24.06 3.76 5.78
C SER A 59 24.12 4.69 4.56
N ARG A 60 23.05 5.48 4.29
CA ARG A 60 22.91 6.29 3.07
C ARG A 60 23.29 7.76 3.31
N PHE A 61 23.75 8.44 2.26
CA PHE A 61 24.15 9.86 2.31
C PHE A 61 23.07 10.82 2.87
N PHE A 62 21.78 10.50 2.68
CA PHE A 62 20.65 11.29 3.20
C PHE A 62 19.97 10.62 4.40
N ALA A 63 20.76 10.02 5.30
CA ALA A 63 20.28 9.21 6.42
C ALA A 63 19.20 9.91 7.26
N ASP A 64 19.39 11.19 7.61
CA ASP A 64 18.41 11.93 8.41
C ASP A 64 17.06 12.09 7.72
N LEU A 65 17.07 12.44 6.44
CA LEU A 65 15.83 12.58 5.66
C LEU A 65 15.11 11.23 5.54
N LEU A 66 15.86 10.16 5.22
CA LEU A 66 15.30 8.81 5.09
C LEU A 66 14.74 8.31 6.41
N ARG A 67 15.44 8.56 7.52
CA ARG A 67 15.00 8.20 8.87
C ARG A 67 13.68 8.89 9.22
N VAL A 68 13.59 10.21 9.00
CA VAL A 68 12.36 10.97 9.27
C VAL A 68 11.19 10.48 8.40
N VAL A 69 11.42 10.30 7.10
CA VAL A 69 10.39 9.81 6.18
C VAL A 69 9.94 8.40 6.56
N PHE A 70 10.88 7.51 6.86
CA PHE A 70 10.58 6.14 7.26
C PHE A 70 9.79 6.09 8.56
N GLN A 71 10.23 6.80 9.59
CA GLN A 71 9.53 6.87 10.88
C GLN A 71 8.10 7.41 10.72
N ASN A 72 7.91 8.45 9.90
CA ASN A 72 6.57 8.97 9.61
C ASN A 72 5.68 7.90 8.94
N ILE A 73 6.20 7.17 7.96
CA ILE A 73 5.44 6.09 7.29
C ILE A 73 5.04 4.98 8.27
N LEU A 74 5.90 4.63 9.24
CA LEU A 74 5.58 3.61 10.24
C LEU A 74 4.41 4.01 11.16
N THR A 75 4.13 5.30 11.32
CA THR A 75 3.00 5.80 12.13
C THR A 75 1.66 5.83 11.39
N TYR A 76 1.68 5.73 10.07
CA TYR A 76 0.45 5.77 9.28
C TYR A 76 -0.33 4.45 9.34
N PRO A 77 -1.66 4.48 9.14
CA PRO A 77 -2.47 3.27 9.11
C PRO A 77 -1.98 2.26 8.06
N ALA A 78 -1.83 1.00 8.45
CA ALA A 78 -1.25 -0.04 7.61
C ALA A 78 -2.01 -0.22 6.28
N PHE A 79 -3.35 -0.15 6.31
CA PHE A 79 -4.17 -0.24 5.10
C PHE A 79 -3.87 0.89 4.11
N ALA A 80 -3.59 2.12 4.59
CA ALA A 80 -3.32 3.27 3.74
C ALA A 80 -1.92 3.17 3.11
N VAL A 81 -0.93 2.74 3.90
CA VAL A 81 0.46 2.54 3.44
C VAL A 81 0.54 1.48 2.33
N LEU A 82 -0.29 0.43 2.36
CA LEU A 82 -0.34 -0.57 1.29
C LEU A 82 -1.31 -0.19 0.16
N GLY A 83 -2.47 0.37 0.53
CA GLY A 83 -3.57 0.65 -0.39
C GLY A 83 -3.25 1.78 -1.37
N VAL A 84 -2.65 2.87 -0.90
CA VAL A 84 -2.34 4.03 -1.77
C VAL A 84 -1.33 3.63 -2.86
N PRO A 85 -0.17 3.02 -2.55
CA PRO A 85 0.74 2.52 -3.58
C PRO A 85 0.11 1.43 -4.45
N GLY A 86 -0.70 0.54 -3.86
CA GLY A 86 -1.42 -0.51 -4.60
C GLY A 86 -2.34 0.06 -5.69
N ILE A 87 -3.12 1.09 -5.36
CA ILE A 87 -3.99 1.81 -6.30
C ILE A 87 -3.15 2.48 -7.39
N VAL A 88 -2.08 3.19 -7.02
CA VAL A 88 -1.19 3.86 -7.99
C VAL A 88 -0.61 2.86 -8.98
N LEU A 89 -0.12 1.71 -8.50
CA LEU A 89 0.45 0.65 -9.34
C LEU A 89 -0.61 0.00 -10.24
N ALA A 90 -1.81 -0.27 -9.72
CA ALA A 90 -2.91 -0.83 -10.49
C ALA A 90 -3.36 0.11 -11.62
N LEU A 91 -3.43 1.42 -11.35
CA LEU A 91 -3.76 2.45 -12.33
C LEU A 91 -2.66 2.58 -13.39
N MET A 92 -1.39 2.59 -13.00
CA MET A 92 -0.26 2.64 -13.93
C MET A 92 -0.18 1.40 -14.84
N GLY A 93 -0.61 0.23 -14.33
CA GLY A 93 -0.72 -1.01 -15.11
C GLY A 93 -1.92 -1.07 -16.06
N ARG A 94 -2.91 -0.17 -15.92
CA ARG A 94 -4.15 -0.17 -16.71
C ARG A 94 -3.84 0.20 -18.17
N ARG A 95 -4.35 -0.59 -19.12
CA ARG A 95 -4.40 -0.16 -20.53
C ARG A 95 -5.56 0.81 -20.69
N PRO A 96 -5.37 2.02 -21.27
CA PRO A 96 -6.49 2.87 -21.63
C PRO A 96 -7.36 2.10 -22.62
N ARG A 97 -8.65 1.92 -22.26
CA ARG A 97 -9.62 1.29 -23.14
C ARG A 97 -9.85 2.28 -24.26
N ARG A 98 -9.20 2.07 -25.40
CA ARG A 98 -9.53 2.82 -26.62
C ARG A 98 -10.88 2.26 -27.03
N GLU A 99 -11.93 2.95 -26.62
CA GLU A 99 -13.28 2.73 -27.12
C GLU A 99 -13.19 2.92 -28.63
N ARG A 100 -12.98 1.82 -29.36
CA ARG A 100 -13.28 1.78 -30.77
C ARG A 100 -14.80 1.84 -30.79
N PHE A 101 -15.33 3.07 -30.83
CA PHE A 101 -16.64 3.33 -31.38
C PHE A 101 -16.63 2.71 -32.77
N LEU A 102 -17.01 1.44 -32.84
CA LEU A 102 -17.32 0.78 -34.10
C LEU A 102 -18.57 1.51 -34.57
N ARG A 103 -18.35 2.44 -35.50
CA ARG A 103 -19.38 3.12 -36.28
C ARG A 103 -20.20 2.01 -36.95
N GLN A 104 -21.27 1.60 -36.29
CA GLN A 104 -22.34 0.77 -36.85
C GLN A 104 -23.17 1.65 -37.78
N GLU A 105 -22.57 2.16 -38.86
CA GLU A 105 -23.34 2.72 -39.96
C GLU A 105 -22.59 2.47 -41.26
N GLN A 106 -23.35 2.03 -42.28
CA GLN A 106 -23.02 1.74 -43.68
C GLN A 106 -22.58 0.28 -43.93
N ILE A 107 -23.30 -0.58 -44.66
CA ILE A 107 -24.45 -0.50 -45.60
C ILE A 107 -25.22 -1.82 -45.50
#